data_AF-A0A1F4DAR8-F1
#
_entry.id   AF-A0A1F4DAR8-F1
#
_cell.length_a   1.000
_cell.length_b   1.000
_cell.length_c   1.000
_cell.angle_alpha   90.00
_cell.angle_beta   90.00
_cell.angle_gamma   90.00
#
_symmetry.space_group_name_H-M   'P 1'
#
loop_
_entity.id
_entity.type
_entity.pdbx_description
1 polymer ?
#
loop_
_entity_poly.entity_id
_entity_poly.type
_entity_poly.pdbx_seq_one_letter_code
_entity_poly.pdbx_strand_id
1 'polypeptide(L)'
;MQQGPRRCVEWLGRNLSCAQYVFALDVHTGLGRWGEDTLLPEPGAGATSSARLGTALDKTLTDVTRDDTVAYVIRGGMGSMLPRALPGVAIDFVLQELGTYPPLAVFHALREENRWHHHGSGSLDHPAKQRLREALCPTAPRWRARVVGKGVGLVRAAADWTFKSREG
;
A
#
# COMPACT_ATOMS: atom_id res chain seq x y z
N MET A 1 -13.79 15.77 -7.68
CA MET A 1 -12.59 15.04 -7.19
C MET A 1 -11.62 16.05 -6.62
N GLN A 2 -10.97 15.78 -5.47
CA GLN A 2 -9.92 16.64 -4.93
C GLN A 2 -8.74 16.74 -5.93
N GLN A 3 -7.91 17.78 -5.83
CA GLN A 3 -6.88 18.06 -6.84
C GLN A 3 -5.85 16.92 -6.98
N GLY A 4 -5.47 16.27 -5.87
CA GLY A 4 -4.47 15.19 -5.86
C GLY A 4 -4.89 13.97 -6.69
N PRO A 5 -6.00 13.28 -6.35
CA PRO A 5 -6.46 12.11 -7.10
C PRO A 5 -6.70 12.42 -8.58
N ARG A 6 -7.21 13.62 -8.91
CA ARG A 6 -7.40 14.04 -10.31
C ARG A 6 -6.07 14.08 -11.08
N ARG A 7 -5.04 14.71 -10.50
CA ARG A 7 -3.70 14.77 -11.11
C ARG A 7 -3.10 13.38 -11.29
N CYS A 8 -3.32 12.46 -10.34
CA CYS A 8 -2.86 11.08 -10.45
C CYS A 8 -3.52 10.37 -11.64
N VAL A 9 -4.85 10.43 -11.74
CA VAL A 9 -5.60 9.83 -12.86
C VAL A 9 -5.16 10.40 -14.21
N GLU A 10 -5.04 11.73 -14.31
CA GLU A 10 -4.58 12.40 -15.53
C GLU A 10 -3.13 12.03 -15.90
N TRP A 11 -2.27 11.80 -14.91
CA TRP A 11 -0.91 11.32 -15.15
C TRP A 11 -0.91 9.86 -15.64
N LEU A 12 -1.66 8.97 -14.99
CA LEU A 12 -1.77 7.56 -15.39
C LEU A 12 -2.27 7.43 -16.82
N GLY A 13 -3.37 8.09 -17.18
CA GLY A 13 -3.93 8.03 -18.54
C GLY A 13 -2.98 8.59 -19.61
N ARG A 14 -2.16 9.59 -19.28
CA ARG A 14 -1.18 10.14 -20.22
C ARG A 14 0.05 9.25 -20.42
N ASN A 15 0.50 8.56 -19.38
CA ASN A 15 1.79 7.86 -19.39
C ASN A 15 1.65 6.34 -19.59
N LEU A 16 0.52 5.76 -19.21
CA LEU A 16 0.32 4.30 -19.19
C LEU A 16 -0.86 3.84 -20.05
N SER A 17 -1.46 4.70 -20.88
CA SER A 17 -2.61 4.33 -21.73
C SER A 17 -2.30 3.28 -22.79
N CYS A 18 -1.03 3.16 -23.21
CA CYS A 18 -0.60 2.13 -24.15
C CYS A 18 -0.08 0.86 -23.46
N ALA A 19 -0.05 0.81 -22.13
CA ALA A 19 0.39 -0.38 -21.41
C ALA A 19 -0.64 -1.49 -21.57
N GLN A 20 -0.21 -2.70 -21.90
CA GLN A 20 -1.11 -3.88 -21.92
C GLN A 20 -1.29 -4.47 -20.52
N TYR A 21 -0.30 -4.28 -19.67
CA TYR A 21 -0.29 -4.78 -18.31
C TYR A 21 0.40 -3.80 -17.37
N VAL A 22 -0.15 -3.65 -16.16
CA VAL A 22 0.42 -2.85 -15.08
C VAL A 22 0.40 -3.66 -13.79
N PHE A 23 1.54 -3.70 -13.11
CA PHE A 23 1.60 -4.14 -11.72
C PHE A 23 1.69 -2.91 -10.83
N ALA A 24 0.71 -2.76 -9.94
CA ALA A 24 0.67 -1.68 -8.96
C ALA A 24 1.02 -2.20 -7.56
N LEU A 25 2.01 -1.56 -6.94
CA LEU A 25 2.37 -1.76 -5.54
C LEU A 25 1.98 -0.51 -4.75
N ASP A 26 1.18 -0.69 -3.72
CA ASP A 26 0.80 0.36 -2.79
C ASP A 26 1.44 0.11 -1.42
N VAL A 27 2.46 0.89 -1.07
CA VAL A 27 3.30 0.62 0.11
C VAL A 27 2.89 1.51 1.27
N HIS A 28 2.47 0.88 2.36
CA HIS A 28 1.96 1.49 3.58
C HIS A 28 2.82 1.10 4.77
N THR A 29 2.70 1.87 5.84
CA THR A 29 3.34 1.63 7.13
C THR A 29 2.37 1.98 8.24
N GLY A 30 2.35 1.19 9.31
CA GLY A 30 1.54 1.49 10.49
C GLY A 30 0.95 0.25 11.13
N LEU A 31 0.30 -0.61 10.35
CA LEU A 31 -0.46 -1.74 10.87
C LEU A 31 0.32 -3.05 10.76
N GLY A 32 0.07 -3.98 11.69
CA GLY A 32 0.71 -5.28 11.71
C GLY A 32 1.91 -5.37 12.65
N ARG A 33 2.58 -6.53 12.62
CA ARG A 33 3.70 -6.82 13.53
C ARG A 33 4.93 -6.02 13.14
N TRP A 34 5.63 -5.47 14.14
CA TRP A 34 6.84 -4.67 13.95
C TRP A 34 7.82 -5.34 12.96
N GLY A 35 8.12 -4.63 11.88
CA GLY A 35 9.08 -5.05 10.87
C GLY A 35 8.65 -6.24 10.00
N GLU A 36 7.41 -6.72 10.14
CA GLU A 36 6.80 -7.66 9.19
C GLU A 36 5.95 -6.94 8.15
N ASP A 37 5.77 -7.58 7.00
CA ASP A 37 4.85 -7.14 5.97
C ASP A 37 3.58 -8.01 5.97
N THR A 38 2.47 -7.40 5.64
CA THR A 38 1.22 -8.06 5.29
C THR A 38 0.86 -7.65 3.87
N LEU A 39 0.62 -8.63 3.00
CA LEU A 39 0.35 -8.38 1.58
C LEU A 39 -1.13 -8.62 1.30
N LEU A 40 -1.81 -7.55 0.89
CA LEU A 40 -3.26 -7.49 0.73
C LEU A 40 -3.57 -7.30 -0.76
N PRO A 41 -3.99 -8.35 -1.48
CA PRO A 41 -4.48 -8.21 -2.84
C PRO A 41 -5.85 -7.51 -2.83
N GLU A 42 -6.15 -6.73 -3.87
CA GLU A 42 -7.48 -6.12 -4.03
C GLU A 42 -8.51 -7.19 -4.46
N PRO A 43 -9.59 -7.41 -3.69
CA PRO A 43 -10.60 -8.39 -4.05
C PRO A 43 -11.28 -8.06 -5.39
N GLY A 44 -11.32 -9.03 -6.31
CA GLY A 44 -12.08 -8.94 -7.56
C GLY A 44 -11.54 -7.92 -8.59
N ALA A 45 -10.37 -7.33 -8.37
CA ALA A 45 -9.81 -6.28 -9.24
C ALA A 45 -8.48 -6.66 -9.91
N GLY A 46 -7.91 -7.83 -9.60
CA GLY A 46 -6.66 -8.33 -10.18
C GLY A 46 -6.86 -9.11 -11.49
N ALA A 47 -5.95 -8.92 -12.44
CA ALA A 47 -5.87 -9.72 -13.66
C ALA A 47 -5.44 -11.17 -13.38
N THR A 48 -4.72 -11.39 -12.28
CA THR A 48 -4.22 -12.68 -11.81
C THR A 48 -4.93 -13.07 -10.51
N SER A 49 -5.29 -14.34 -10.34
CA SER A 49 -5.85 -14.84 -9.08
C SER A 49 -4.85 -14.71 -7.93
N SER A 50 -5.31 -14.42 -6.71
CA SER A 50 -4.44 -14.26 -5.53
C SER A 50 -3.54 -15.47 -5.30
N ALA A 51 -4.03 -16.69 -5.53
CA ALA A 51 -3.22 -17.91 -5.41
C ALA A 51 -2.06 -17.94 -6.41
N ARG A 52 -2.33 -17.65 -7.70
CA ARG A 52 -1.29 -17.62 -8.74
C ARG A 52 -0.31 -16.48 -8.51
N LEU A 53 -0.79 -15.33 -8.05
CA LEU A 53 0.03 -14.17 -7.74
C LEU A 53 0.95 -14.44 -6.54
N GLY A 54 0.43 -15.05 -5.47
CA GLY A 54 1.24 -15.45 -4.31
C GLY A 54 2.37 -16.41 -4.68
N THR A 55 2.06 -17.43 -5.50
CA THR A 55 3.09 -18.35 -6.03
C THR A 55 4.11 -17.61 -6.90
N ALA A 56 3.66 -16.71 -7.78
CA ALA A 56 4.57 -15.98 -8.67
C ALA A 56 5.53 -15.05 -7.93
N LEU A 57 5.06 -14.44 -6.84
CA LEU A 57 5.86 -13.53 -6.03
C LEU A 57 6.71 -14.24 -4.97
N ASP A 58 6.52 -15.56 -4.80
CA ASP A 58 7.02 -16.33 -3.66
C ASP A 58 6.64 -15.68 -2.32
N LYS A 59 5.35 -15.36 -2.18
CA LYS A 59 4.78 -14.67 -1.03
C LYS A 59 3.45 -15.25 -0.60
N THR A 60 3.20 -15.22 0.71
CA THR A 60 1.87 -15.42 1.26
C THR A 60 1.06 -14.14 1.11
N LEU A 61 0.00 -14.18 0.32
CA LEU A 61 -1.00 -13.12 0.25
C LEU A 61 -2.09 -13.40 1.28
N THR A 62 -2.47 -12.38 2.03
CA THR A 62 -3.55 -12.47 3.02
C THR A 62 -4.88 -12.55 2.30
N ASP A 63 -5.67 -13.56 2.64
CA ASP A 63 -7.02 -13.71 2.10
C ASP A 63 -7.98 -12.76 2.83
N VAL A 64 -8.22 -11.61 2.21
CA VAL A 64 -9.11 -10.57 2.74
C VAL A 64 -10.59 -11.05 2.79
N THR A 65 -10.92 -12.20 2.18
CA THR A 65 -12.29 -12.73 2.15
C THR A 65 -12.58 -13.79 3.21
N ARG A 66 -11.54 -14.36 3.85
CA ARG A 66 -11.66 -15.59 4.63
C ARG A 66 -11.42 -15.45 6.14
N ASP A 67 -10.83 -14.35 6.58
CA ASP A 67 -10.63 -14.07 7.99
C ASP A 67 -11.66 -13.06 8.52
N ASP A 68 -12.29 -13.39 9.65
CA ASP A 68 -13.20 -12.53 10.43
C ASP A 68 -12.57 -11.20 10.91
N THR A 69 -11.31 -10.95 10.57
CA THR A 69 -10.66 -9.64 10.64
C THR A 69 -11.05 -8.77 9.45
N VAL A 70 -12.25 -8.19 9.57
CA VAL A 70 -12.63 -6.93 8.92
C VAL A 70 -12.23 -6.85 7.45
N ALA A 71 -12.97 -7.56 6.59
CA ALA A 71 -13.10 -7.20 5.18
C ALA A 71 -13.83 -5.84 5.08
N TYR A 72 -13.19 -4.76 5.53
CA TYR A 72 -13.66 -3.41 5.25
C TYR A 72 -13.50 -3.22 3.75
N VAL A 73 -14.62 -3.17 3.03
CA VAL A 73 -14.61 -2.83 1.62
C VAL A 73 -14.12 -1.39 1.51
N ILE A 74 -12.84 -1.22 1.18
CA ILE A 74 -12.23 0.08 0.98
C ILE A 74 -12.87 0.70 -0.27
N ARG A 75 -13.69 1.73 -0.08
CA ARG A 75 -14.24 2.50 -1.20
C ARG A 75 -13.31 3.66 -1.53
N GLY A 76 -12.87 3.75 -2.78
CA GLY A 76 -12.02 4.84 -3.26
C GLY A 76 -10.52 4.65 -3.04
N GLY A 77 -10.09 3.44 -2.68
CA GLY A 77 -8.68 3.06 -2.67
C GLY A 77 -8.07 2.98 -4.07
N MET A 78 -6.73 2.96 -4.16
CA MET A 78 -6.02 2.92 -5.44
C MET A 78 -6.34 1.67 -6.26
N GLY A 79 -6.52 0.50 -5.61
CA GLY A 79 -6.95 -0.74 -6.28
C GLY A 79 -8.25 -0.57 -7.08
N SER A 80 -9.24 0.14 -6.53
CA SER A 80 -10.50 0.44 -7.22
C SER A 80 -10.40 1.58 -8.26
N MET A 81 -9.38 2.44 -8.16
CA MET A 81 -9.19 3.60 -9.05
C MET A 81 -8.48 3.21 -10.34
N LEU A 82 -7.47 2.34 -10.26
CA LEU A 82 -6.62 1.98 -11.38
C LEU A 82 -7.38 1.40 -12.59
N PRO A 83 -8.32 0.44 -12.43
CA PRO A 83 -9.11 -0.07 -13.56
C PRO A 83 -9.98 0.99 -14.24
N ARG A 84 -10.38 2.03 -13.50
CA ARG A 84 -11.15 3.16 -14.05
C ARG A 84 -10.25 4.16 -14.78
N ALA A 85 -9.03 4.36 -14.28
CA ALA A 85 -8.05 5.27 -14.87
C ALA A 85 -7.39 4.69 -16.13
N LEU A 86 -7.28 3.36 -16.21
CA LEU A 86 -6.61 2.61 -17.28
C LEU A 86 -7.55 1.54 -17.84
N PRO A 87 -8.65 1.93 -18.52
CA PRO A 87 -9.59 0.97 -19.07
C PRO A 87 -8.93 0.08 -20.13
N GLY A 88 -9.15 -1.23 -20.04
CA GLY A 88 -8.60 -2.22 -20.97
C GLY A 88 -7.17 -2.69 -20.66
N VAL A 89 -6.52 -2.10 -19.66
CA VAL A 89 -5.21 -2.58 -19.17
C VAL A 89 -5.42 -3.72 -18.18
N ALA A 90 -4.64 -4.81 -18.30
CA ALA A 90 -4.63 -5.86 -17.29
C ALA A 90 -3.84 -5.39 -16.06
N ILE A 91 -4.47 -5.39 -14.87
CA ILE A 91 -3.86 -4.81 -13.66
C ILE A 91 -3.74 -5.87 -12.58
N ASP A 92 -2.54 -6.07 -12.05
CA ASP A 92 -2.36 -6.70 -10.74
C ASP A 92 -2.06 -5.61 -9.70
N PHE A 93 -2.65 -5.75 -8.51
CA PHE A 93 -2.48 -4.79 -7.43
C PHE A 93 -2.21 -5.52 -6.12
N VAL A 94 -1.17 -5.08 -5.41
CA VAL A 94 -0.86 -5.55 -4.05
C VAL A 94 -0.60 -4.34 -3.17
N LEU A 95 -1.37 -4.24 -2.08
CA LEU A 95 -1.04 -3.36 -0.98
C LEU A 95 -0.06 -4.09 -0.05
N GLN A 96 1.05 -3.44 0.28
CA GLN A 96 2.01 -3.91 1.26
C GLN A 96 1.92 -3.05 2.51
N GLU A 97 1.47 -3.63 3.61
CA GLU A 97 1.45 -2.96 4.90
C GLU A 97 2.66 -3.39 5.73
N LEU A 98 3.53 -2.43 6.09
CA LEU A 98 4.74 -2.66 6.89
C LEU A 98 4.49 -2.30 8.36
N GLY A 99 4.50 -3.30 9.22
CA GLY A 99 4.12 -3.12 10.62
C GLY A 99 5.11 -2.30 11.41
N THR A 100 4.56 -1.39 12.23
CA THR A 100 5.33 -0.50 13.12
C THR A 100 5.01 -0.83 14.58
N TYR A 101 4.01 -0.17 15.15
CA TYR A 101 3.60 -0.28 16.56
C TYR A 101 2.21 -0.90 16.66
N PRO A 102 1.77 -1.33 17.86
CA PRO A 102 0.41 -1.82 18.04
C PRO A 102 -0.64 -0.82 17.53
N PRO A 103 -1.72 -1.27 16.88
CA PRO A 103 -2.70 -0.38 16.24
C PRO A 103 -3.22 0.73 17.15
N LEU A 104 -3.50 0.44 18.43
CA LEU A 104 -3.94 1.45 19.39
C LEU A 104 -2.92 2.57 19.61
N ALA A 105 -1.62 2.26 19.57
CA ALA A 105 -0.57 3.27 19.69
C ALA A 105 -0.52 4.17 18.45
N VAL A 106 -0.65 3.58 17.26
CA VAL A 106 -0.72 4.33 15.99
C VAL A 106 -1.96 5.22 15.94
N PHE A 107 -3.13 4.68 16.30
CA PHE A 107 -4.37 5.46 16.40
C PHE A 107 -4.27 6.61 17.40
N HIS A 108 -3.62 6.39 18.54
CA HIS A 108 -3.39 7.44 19.52
C HIS A 108 -2.53 8.57 18.94
N ALA A 109 -1.42 8.23 18.28
CA ALA A 109 -0.54 9.21 17.64
C ALA A 109 -1.27 10.02 16.54
N LEU A 110 -2.08 9.34 15.71
CA LEU A 110 -2.94 9.99 14.71
C LEU A 110 -3.92 10.97 15.37
N ARG A 111 -4.57 10.56 16.46
CA ARG A 111 -5.55 11.41 17.16
C ARG A 111 -4.90 12.64 17.78
N GLU A 112 -3.75 12.47 18.43
CA GLU A 112 -3.00 13.58 19.03
C GLU A 112 -2.53 14.58 17.98
N GLU A 113 -1.98 14.09 16.88
CA GLU A 113 -1.48 14.92 15.80
C GLU A 113 -2.61 15.65 15.08
N ASN A 114 -3.74 14.97 14.81
CA ASN A 114 -4.92 15.56 14.20
C ASN A 114 -5.52 16.67 15.08
N ARG A 115 -5.61 16.45 16.40
CA ARG A 115 -6.03 17.48 17.36
C ARG A 115 -5.10 18.69 17.31
N TRP A 116 -3.79 18.46 17.30
CA TRP A 116 -2.82 19.55 17.21
C TRP A 116 -2.91 20.31 15.88
N HIS A 117 -3.12 19.60 14.76
CA HIS A 117 -3.24 20.21 13.45
C HIS A 117 -4.44 21.15 13.34
N HIS A 118 -5.61 20.74 13.86
CA HIS A 118 -6.85 21.51 13.72
C HIS A 118 -7.13 22.49 14.87
N HIS A 119 -6.64 22.22 16.08
CA HIS A 119 -6.96 23.00 17.27
C HIS A 119 -5.73 23.52 18.02
N GLY A 120 -4.53 23.19 17.56
CA GLY A 120 -3.28 23.78 18.04
C GLY A 120 -2.86 24.97 17.18
N SER A 121 -1.57 25.34 17.26
CA SER A 121 -1.01 26.37 16.38
C SER A 121 -0.71 25.84 14.97
N GLY A 122 -0.83 24.52 14.76
CA GLY A 122 -0.54 23.87 13.49
C GLY A 122 0.95 23.78 13.15
N SER A 123 1.86 24.24 14.03
CA SER A 123 3.30 24.20 13.78
C SER A 123 3.82 22.76 13.65
N LEU A 124 4.88 22.59 12.86
CA LEU A 124 5.48 21.28 12.61
C LEU A 124 6.38 20.79 13.75
N ASP A 125 6.86 21.69 14.62
CA ASP A 125 7.79 21.37 15.71
C ASP A 125 7.10 20.88 17.00
N HIS A 126 5.82 20.51 16.91
CA HIS A 126 5.09 20.00 18.06
C HIS A 126 5.39 18.51 18.29
N PRO A 127 5.53 18.04 19.55
CA PRO A 127 5.79 16.64 19.86
C PRO A 127 4.80 15.64 19.23
N ALA A 128 3.54 16.04 19.03
CA ALA A 128 2.56 15.18 18.35
C ALA A 128 2.95 14.85 16.89
N LYS A 129 3.55 15.80 16.17
CA LYS A 129 4.06 15.58 14.79
C LYS A 129 5.21 14.58 14.80
N GLN A 130 6.12 14.72 15.77
CA GLN A 130 7.26 13.82 15.95
C GLN A 130 6.79 12.39 16.32
N ARG A 131 5.81 12.28 17.23
CA ARG A 131 5.22 10.98 17.61
C ARG A 131 4.50 10.30 16.46
N LEU A 132 3.72 11.04 15.65
CA LEU A 132 3.10 10.47 14.46
C LEU A 132 4.15 9.97 13.47
N ARG A 133 5.20 10.75 13.24
CA ARG A 133 6.30 10.32 12.37
C ARG A 133 6.97 9.05 12.90
N GLU A 134 7.25 8.96 14.19
CA GLU A 134 7.80 7.72 14.78
C GLU A 134 6.80 6.56 14.62
N ALA A 135 5.52 6.79 14.90
CA ALA A 135 4.49 5.76 14.81
C ALA A 135 4.34 5.16 13.40
N LEU A 136 4.54 5.96 12.35
CA LEU A 136 4.46 5.50 10.94
C LEU A 136 5.84 5.14 10.36
N CYS A 137 6.92 5.74 10.83
CA CYS A 137 8.27 5.53 10.32
C CYS A 137 9.29 5.46 11.47
N PRO A 138 9.33 4.35 12.23
CA PRO A 138 10.23 4.18 13.36
C PRO A 138 11.67 4.58 13.04
N THR A 139 12.31 5.28 13.97
CA THR A 139 13.73 5.66 13.86
C THR A 139 14.69 4.50 14.09
N ALA A 140 14.20 3.41 14.70
CA ALA A 140 14.95 2.19 14.96
C ALA A 140 15.64 1.65 13.68
N PRO A 141 16.99 1.64 13.62
CA PRO A 141 17.72 1.22 12.42
C PRO A 141 17.41 -0.22 11.99
N ARG A 142 17.19 -1.12 12.95
CA ARG A 142 16.81 -2.51 12.69
C ARG A 142 15.45 -2.62 12.01
N TRP A 143 14.48 -1.78 12.39
CA TRP A 143 13.17 -1.74 11.73
C TRP A 143 13.36 -1.33 10.28
N ARG A 144 14.05 -0.20 10.05
CA ARG A 144 14.28 0.38 8.72
C ARG A 144 14.96 -0.59 7.77
N ALA A 145 16.05 -1.22 8.21
CA ALA A 145 16.76 -2.21 7.41
C ALA A 145 15.84 -3.38 7.02
N ARG A 146 15.03 -3.87 7.96
CA ARG A 146 14.10 -4.98 7.74
C ARG A 146 13.00 -4.63 6.74
N VAL A 147 12.31 -3.51 6.94
CA VAL A 147 11.18 -3.12 6.07
C VAL A 147 11.64 -2.70 4.68
N VAL A 148 12.81 -2.05 4.56
CA VAL A 148 13.42 -1.77 3.25
C VAL A 148 13.76 -3.06 2.52
N GLY A 149 14.34 -4.05 3.22
CA GLY A 149 14.61 -5.37 2.63
C GLY A 149 13.35 -6.06 2.12
N LYS A 150 12.25 -6.03 2.88
CA LYS A 150 10.95 -6.58 2.47
C LYS A 150 10.35 -5.84 1.28
N GLY A 151 10.34 -4.51 1.31
CA GLY A 151 9.84 -3.68 0.21
C GLY A 151 10.63 -3.88 -1.08
N VAL A 152 11.96 -3.83 -1.03
CA VAL A 152 12.81 -4.09 -2.20
C VAL A 152 12.63 -5.51 -2.73
N GLY A 153 12.50 -6.50 -1.85
CA GLY A 153 12.23 -7.88 -2.24
C GLY A 153 10.91 -8.01 -3.00
N LEU A 154 9.84 -7.36 -2.53
CA LEU A 154 8.55 -7.36 -3.22
C LEU A 154 8.61 -6.64 -4.57
N VAL A 155 9.28 -5.48 -4.63
CA VAL A 155 9.46 -4.74 -5.89
C VAL A 155 10.19 -5.58 -6.94
N ARG A 156 11.24 -6.31 -6.53
CA ARG A 156 11.97 -7.21 -7.44
C ARG A 156 11.09 -8.35 -7.93
N ALA A 157 10.40 -9.05 -7.03
CA ALA A 157 9.50 -10.13 -7.40
C ALA A 157 8.38 -9.66 -8.35
N ALA A 158 7.80 -8.48 -8.08
CA ALA A 158 6.80 -7.88 -8.95
C ALA A 158 7.37 -7.50 -10.32
N ALA A 159 8.58 -6.94 -10.38
CA ALA A 159 9.25 -6.62 -11.63
C ALA A 159 9.55 -7.90 -12.45
N ASP A 160 10.09 -8.93 -11.81
CA ASP A 160 10.37 -10.22 -12.45
C ASP A 160 9.09 -10.82 -13.03
N TRP A 161 7.97 -10.79 -12.28
CA TRP A 161 6.66 -11.24 -12.77
C TRP A 161 6.11 -10.39 -13.92
N THR A 162 6.28 -9.07 -13.83
CA THR A 162 5.76 -8.09 -14.81
C THR A 162 6.48 -8.21 -16.14
N PHE A 163 7.81 -8.34 -16.11
CA PHE A 163 8.66 -8.33 -17.29
C PHE A 163 9.08 -9.72 -17.76
N LYS A 164 8.63 -10.79 -17.09
CA LYS A 164 8.76 -12.15 -17.63
C LYS A 164 8.12 -12.18 -19.01
N SER A 165 8.82 -12.70 -20.01
CA SER A 165 8.27 -12.93 -21.34
C SER A 165 6.97 -13.72 -21.21
N ARG A 166 5.84 -13.03 -21.40
CA ARG A 166 4.54 -13.67 -21.54
C ARG A 166 4.49 -14.16 -22.97
N GLU A 167 5.03 -15.36 -23.20
CA GLU A 167 4.76 -16.06 -24.45
C GLU A 167 3.24 -16.17 -24.58
N GLY A 168 2.74 -15.66 -25.71
CA GLY A 168 1.31 -15.59 -26.04
C GLY A 168 0.67 -16.95 -26.22
#